data_AF-A0A7R7JAM6-F1
#
_entry.id   AF-A0A7R7JAM6-F1
#
_cell.length_a   1.000
_cell.length_b   1.000
_cell.length_c   1.000
_cell.angle_alpha   90.00
_cell.angle_beta   90.00
_cell.angle_gamma   90.00
#
_symmetry.space_group_name_H-M   'P 1'
#
loop_
_entity.id
_entity.type
_entity.pdbx_description
1 polymer ?
#
loop_
_entity_poly.entity_id
_entity_poly.type
_entity_poly.pdbx_seq_one_letter_code
_entity_poly.pdbx_strand_id
1 'polypeptide(L)'
;MSNFEQETQITGPDISKSIFGGVLVYDGAGHYPGLELLNLVFGVVNEDLLPSTEKVSVRKRAHDFARRIVWDESFSDLDTKQKVLFNPETEEAVRQLLNCLQLPIPSTSKKPGWDRAHFFPFTQSLIHWDARKRGGKILVERKYLRGGGALVYHILRKDNNTERLARSRAGFLALYAESEQSALEKLANTLLKQSYVSDSSNEDLIEAESVLFNDEDEELLRDGVVNILEHHELSAVARIKALISWTAFWLLLIQHRRASKFLGQEHSFIICDCGSSHVQLRRASQRCFKDIENNILNASSKASEGKELKDKQKNMLRSFFWASAATIKLLNAWRGRRHFTLGLELTETLVLAAVNKSSEIPYEAFVDDWLFEKCKLVIGRKAAEKSGLLESFDSSVFEDNENHFAIQMQAAGLLTEYSDATRMVGTGGLK
;
A
#
# COMPACT_ATOMS: atom_id res chain seq x y z
N MET A 1 -20.65 -34.76 32.71
CA MET A 1 -19.43 -33.95 32.45
C MET A 1 -19.69 -33.15 31.19
N SER A 2 -20.11 -31.90 31.35
CA SER A 2 -20.37 -30.97 30.25
C SER A 2 -19.04 -30.54 29.64
N ASN A 3 -18.84 -30.83 28.35
CA ASN A 3 -17.79 -30.20 27.57
C ASN A 3 -18.05 -28.69 27.59
N PHE A 4 -17.22 -27.94 28.32
CA PHE A 4 -17.12 -26.50 28.15
C PHE A 4 -16.65 -26.27 26.71
N GLU A 5 -17.56 -25.81 25.85
CA GLU A 5 -17.19 -25.13 24.62
C GLU A 5 -16.25 -23.99 25.02
N GLN A 6 -14.97 -24.11 24.67
CA GLN A 6 -14.05 -22.99 24.77
C GLN A 6 -14.57 -21.92 23.80
N GLU A 7 -15.25 -20.91 24.34
CA GLU A 7 -15.64 -19.73 23.57
C GLU A 7 -14.41 -19.20 22.84
N THR A 8 -14.41 -19.32 21.52
CA THR A 8 -13.29 -18.90 20.68
C THR A 8 -13.16 -17.38 20.84
N GLN A 9 -12.05 -16.94 21.43
CA GLN A 9 -11.80 -15.51 21.67
C GLN A 9 -11.68 -14.79 20.32
N ILE A 10 -12.62 -13.89 20.03
CA ILE A 10 -12.59 -13.06 18.81
C ILE A 10 -11.33 -12.20 18.81
N THR A 11 -10.58 -12.22 17.70
CA THR A 11 -9.36 -11.42 17.55
C THR A 11 -9.55 -10.20 16.63
N GLY A 12 -8.65 -9.22 16.75
CA GLY A 12 -8.61 -8.08 15.84
C GLY A 12 -8.54 -8.46 14.35
N PRO A 13 -7.70 -9.43 13.95
CA PRO A 13 -7.71 -9.98 12.59
C PRO A 13 -9.06 -10.57 12.16
N ASP A 14 -9.78 -11.27 13.02
CA ASP A 14 -11.09 -11.86 12.68
C ASP A 14 -12.12 -10.77 12.37
N ILE A 15 -12.16 -9.73 13.20
CA ILE A 15 -13.05 -8.57 13.00
C ILE A 15 -12.64 -7.78 11.76
N SER A 16 -11.33 -7.64 11.53
CA SER A 16 -10.84 -7.00 10.33
C SER A 16 -11.30 -7.72 9.07
N LYS A 17 -11.22 -9.05 9.05
CA LYS A 17 -11.69 -9.87 7.92
C LYS A 17 -13.19 -9.73 7.74
N SER A 18 -13.98 -9.77 8.82
CA SER A 18 -15.45 -9.73 8.71
C SER A 18 -15.97 -8.38 8.20
N ILE A 19 -15.37 -7.26 8.59
CA ILE A 19 -15.81 -5.92 8.16
C ILE A 19 -15.12 -5.50 6.86
N PHE A 20 -13.81 -5.72 6.75
CA PHE A 20 -12.98 -5.12 5.69
C PHE A 20 -12.53 -6.13 4.62
N GLY A 21 -12.70 -7.43 4.85
CA GLY A 21 -12.31 -8.50 3.92
C GLY A 21 -10.90 -9.02 4.09
N GLY A 22 -10.04 -8.31 4.83
CA GLY A 22 -8.64 -8.68 5.03
C GLY A 22 -8.11 -8.24 6.37
N VAL A 23 -6.83 -8.55 6.63
CA VAL A 23 -6.18 -8.26 7.91
C VAL A 23 -5.53 -6.87 7.89
N LEU A 24 -6.27 -5.86 8.37
CA LEU A 24 -5.93 -4.44 8.43
C LEU A 24 -5.61 -4.02 9.88
N VAL A 25 -4.65 -4.72 10.48
CA VAL A 25 -4.17 -4.44 11.85
C VAL A 25 -2.77 -3.87 11.83
N TYR A 26 -2.52 -2.87 12.67
CA TYR A 26 -1.22 -2.25 12.79
C TYR A 26 -0.20 -3.16 13.47
N ASP A 27 0.80 -3.56 12.70
CA ASP A 27 2.12 -4.01 13.17
C ASP A 27 3.20 -3.73 12.10
N GLY A 28 2.77 -3.52 10.85
CA GLY A 28 3.37 -2.68 9.83
C GLY A 28 2.27 -1.87 9.12
N ALA A 29 2.58 -0.68 8.62
CA ALA A 29 1.67 0.18 7.87
C ALA A 29 2.37 0.76 6.64
N GLY A 30 1.61 1.38 5.73
CA GLY A 30 2.18 2.10 4.59
C GLY A 30 2.62 1.17 3.47
N HIS A 31 3.93 1.04 3.21
CA HIS A 31 4.43 0.29 2.06
C HIS A 31 4.28 -1.24 2.18
N TYR A 32 4.09 -1.78 3.40
CA TYR A 32 4.15 -3.22 3.63
C TYR A 32 3.05 -4.04 2.93
N PRO A 33 1.77 -3.61 2.86
CA PRO A 33 0.77 -4.32 2.05
C PRO A 33 1.16 -4.42 0.57
N GLY A 34 1.75 -3.36 0.00
CA GLY A 34 2.28 -3.39 -1.36
C GLY A 34 3.44 -4.35 -1.55
N LEU A 35 4.35 -4.43 -0.57
CA LEU A 35 5.41 -5.45 -0.56
C LEU A 35 4.87 -6.87 -0.41
N GLU A 36 3.83 -7.06 0.40
CA GLU A 36 3.17 -8.35 0.58
C GLU A 36 2.50 -8.79 -0.74
N LEU A 37 1.84 -7.86 -1.44
CA LEU A 37 1.31 -8.11 -2.78
C LEU A 37 2.41 -8.62 -3.73
N LEU A 38 3.53 -7.91 -3.84
CA LEU A 38 4.63 -8.32 -4.72
C LEU A 38 5.24 -9.67 -4.30
N ASN A 39 5.38 -9.91 -3.00
CA ASN A 39 5.82 -11.21 -2.47
C ASN A 39 4.89 -12.36 -2.86
N LEU A 40 3.58 -12.11 -2.90
CA LEU A 40 2.61 -13.11 -3.33
C LEU A 40 2.67 -13.29 -4.84
N VAL A 41 2.62 -12.21 -5.62
CA VAL A 41 2.69 -12.26 -7.09
C VAL A 41 3.92 -13.01 -7.58
N PHE A 42 5.11 -12.67 -7.09
CA PHE A 42 6.38 -13.23 -7.59
C PHE A 42 6.91 -14.40 -6.76
N GLY A 43 6.24 -14.73 -5.65
CA GLY A 43 6.61 -15.84 -4.77
C GLY A 43 5.77 -17.10 -4.98
N VAL A 44 4.71 -17.05 -5.80
CA VAL A 44 3.94 -18.24 -6.15
C VAL A 44 4.82 -19.30 -6.80
N VAL A 45 4.50 -20.57 -6.55
CA VAL A 45 5.21 -21.69 -7.17
C VAL A 45 4.62 -22.06 -8.54
N ASN A 46 3.42 -21.56 -8.84
CA ASN A 46 2.80 -21.68 -10.15
C ASN A 46 3.63 -20.97 -11.23
N GLU A 47 3.59 -21.48 -12.46
CA GLU A 47 4.23 -20.85 -13.61
C GLU A 47 3.58 -19.50 -13.96
N ASP A 48 2.26 -19.39 -13.75
CA ASP A 48 1.50 -18.17 -14.01
C ASP A 48 1.45 -17.24 -12.79
N LEU A 49 1.67 -15.94 -13.03
CA LEU A 49 1.33 -14.90 -12.06
C LEU A 49 -0.19 -14.84 -11.86
N LEU A 50 -0.64 -14.57 -10.63
CA LEU A 50 -2.07 -14.52 -10.28
C LEU A 50 -2.86 -15.77 -10.75
N PRO A 51 -2.48 -17.00 -10.34
CA PRO A 51 -3.06 -18.23 -10.84
C PRO A 51 -4.54 -18.37 -10.44
N SER A 52 -5.37 -18.89 -11.35
CA SER A 52 -6.80 -19.10 -11.11
C SER A 52 -7.13 -20.29 -10.20
N THR A 53 -6.11 -20.97 -9.65
CA THR A 53 -6.25 -22.13 -8.75
C THR A 53 -7.10 -21.80 -7.52
N GLU A 54 -7.64 -22.79 -6.82
CA GLU A 54 -8.39 -22.52 -5.58
C GLU A 54 -7.44 -21.97 -4.51
N LYS A 55 -6.37 -22.73 -4.27
CA LYS A 55 -5.33 -22.47 -3.29
C LYS A 55 -4.07 -21.94 -3.95
N VAL A 56 -3.30 -21.15 -3.20
CA VAL A 56 -2.02 -20.61 -3.65
C VAL A 56 -0.92 -21.06 -2.70
N SER A 57 0.14 -21.62 -3.28
CA SER A 57 1.34 -22.02 -2.56
C SER A 57 2.49 -21.09 -2.89
N VAL A 58 3.18 -20.62 -1.85
CA VAL A 58 4.23 -19.60 -1.98
C VAL A 58 5.54 -20.14 -1.45
N ARG A 59 6.63 -19.91 -2.20
CA ARG A 59 7.99 -20.15 -1.73
C ARG A 59 8.51 -18.89 -1.05
N LYS A 60 8.66 -18.94 0.26
CA LYS A 60 9.03 -17.77 1.06
C LYS A 60 10.54 -17.65 1.16
N ARG A 61 11.05 -16.42 1.04
CA ARG A 61 12.48 -16.09 1.01
C ARG A 61 12.74 -14.91 1.93
N ALA A 62 13.77 -14.98 2.76
CA ALA A 62 14.04 -13.99 3.81
C ALA A 62 14.94 -12.83 3.36
N HIS A 63 15.83 -13.10 2.40
CA HIS A 63 16.97 -12.25 2.02
C HIS A 63 17.83 -11.83 3.23
N ASP A 64 17.85 -12.65 4.29
CA ASP A 64 18.43 -12.28 5.58
C ASP A 64 19.93 -12.05 5.51
N PHE A 65 20.65 -12.73 4.60
CA PHE A 65 22.09 -12.53 4.43
C PHE A 65 22.41 -11.08 4.06
N ALA A 66 21.78 -10.54 3.01
CA ALA A 66 22.02 -9.18 2.58
C ALA A 66 21.47 -8.16 3.58
N ARG A 67 20.30 -8.43 4.16
CA ARG A 67 19.72 -7.55 5.20
C ARG A 67 20.65 -7.43 6.41
N ARG A 68 21.30 -8.53 6.81
CA ARG A 68 22.28 -8.53 7.91
C ARG A 68 23.58 -7.85 7.52
N ILE A 69 24.06 -7.99 6.28
CA ILE A 69 25.17 -7.18 5.77
C ILE A 69 24.88 -5.69 5.97
N VAL A 70 23.67 -5.22 5.68
CA VAL A 70 23.37 -3.78 5.75
C VAL A 70 23.06 -3.28 7.17
N TRP A 71 22.27 -4.03 7.92
CA TRP A 71 21.61 -3.55 9.15
C TRP A 71 21.88 -4.40 10.41
N ASP A 72 22.81 -5.35 10.36
CA ASP A 72 23.29 -6.11 11.53
C ASP A 72 24.78 -5.85 11.75
N GLU A 73 25.08 -4.89 12.64
CA GLU A 73 26.46 -4.56 13.02
C GLU A 73 27.18 -5.73 13.71
N SER A 74 26.42 -6.68 14.25
CA SER A 74 26.94 -7.89 14.90
C SER A 74 27.13 -9.06 13.93
N PHE A 75 26.94 -8.86 12.63
CA PHE A 75 27.05 -9.94 11.65
C PHE A 75 28.51 -10.35 11.41
N SER A 76 28.98 -11.35 12.17
CA SER A 76 30.37 -11.82 12.20
C SER A 76 30.61 -13.19 11.55
N ASP A 77 29.64 -13.73 10.80
CA ASP A 77 29.75 -15.04 10.14
C ASP A 77 30.71 -14.98 8.93
N LEU A 78 32.01 -15.16 9.20
CA LEU A 78 33.05 -15.06 8.18
C LEU A 78 32.96 -16.15 7.11
N ASP A 79 32.57 -17.38 7.48
CA ASP A 79 32.48 -18.50 6.52
C ASP A 79 31.40 -18.23 5.46
N THR A 80 30.21 -17.82 5.89
CA THR A 80 29.14 -17.48 4.95
C THR A 80 29.46 -16.24 4.13
N LYS A 81 30.13 -15.24 4.72
CA LYS A 81 30.58 -14.04 3.99
C LYS A 81 31.59 -14.36 2.90
N GLN A 82 32.61 -15.16 3.19
CA GLN A 82 33.68 -15.51 2.24
C GLN A 82 33.22 -16.34 1.05
N LYS A 83 32.03 -16.97 1.12
CA LYS A 83 31.41 -17.65 -0.03
C LYS A 83 30.95 -16.69 -1.14
N VAL A 84 30.76 -15.41 -0.82
CA VAL A 84 30.20 -14.42 -1.77
C VAL A 84 31.01 -13.13 -1.84
N LEU A 85 31.64 -12.72 -0.74
CA LEU A 85 32.40 -11.48 -0.63
C LEU A 85 33.90 -11.79 -0.58
N PHE A 86 34.67 -11.13 -1.44
CA PHE A 86 36.11 -11.37 -1.57
C PHE A 86 36.92 -10.81 -0.40
N ASN A 87 36.59 -9.60 0.05
CA ASN A 87 37.33 -8.86 1.06
C ASN A 87 36.42 -7.82 1.76
N PRO A 88 36.87 -7.20 2.86
CA PRO A 88 36.10 -6.18 3.59
C PRO A 88 35.69 -4.98 2.72
N GLU A 89 36.49 -4.61 1.73
CA GLU A 89 36.18 -3.51 0.80
C GLU A 89 34.97 -3.85 -0.08
N THR A 90 34.86 -5.10 -0.54
CA THR A 90 33.70 -5.62 -1.27
C THR A 90 32.47 -5.65 -0.38
N GLU A 91 32.62 -6.07 0.88
CA GLU A 91 31.52 -6.04 1.85
C GLU A 91 30.99 -4.61 2.02
N GLU A 92 31.87 -3.62 2.20
CA GLU A 92 31.47 -2.23 2.39
C GLU A 92 30.82 -1.64 1.13
N ALA A 93 31.35 -1.92 -0.06
CA ALA A 93 30.74 -1.48 -1.31
C ALA A 93 29.33 -2.05 -1.49
N VAL A 94 29.15 -3.35 -1.24
CA VAL A 94 27.82 -4.01 -1.30
C VAL A 94 26.89 -3.44 -0.23
N ARG A 95 27.39 -3.22 0.99
CA ARG A 95 26.63 -2.62 2.09
C ARG A 95 26.09 -1.25 1.72
N GLN A 96 26.93 -0.36 1.17
CA GLN A 96 26.52 0.99 0.77
C GLN A 96 25.50 0.96 -0.37
N LEU A 97 25.76 0.16 -1.41
CA LEU A 97 24.83 0.01 -2.54
C LEU A 97 23.45 -0.45 -2.08
N LEU A 98 23.39 -1.50 -1.25
CA LEU A 98 22.12 -2.05 -0.76
C LEU A 98 21.43 -1.11 0.24
N ASN A 99 22.18 -0.32 1.00
CA ASN A 99 21.62 0.69 1.89
C ASN A 99 20.86 1.78 1.11
N CYS A 100 21.30 2.12 -0.12
CA CYS A 100 20.56 3.03 -1.00
C CYS A 100 19.21 2.46 -1.48
N LEU A 101 19.02 1.15 -1.38
CA LEU A 101 17.76 0.48 -1.72
C LEU A 101 16.83 0.35 -0.52
N GLN A 102 17.16 0.90 0.65
CA GLN A 102 16.32 0.80 1.82
C GLN A 102 14.96 1.48 1.59
N LEU A 103 13.86 0.78 1.90
CA LEU A 103 12.56 1.43 2.01
C LEU A 103 12.51 2.39 3.20
N PRO A 104 12.00 3.63 3.01
CA PRO A 104 11.81 4.55 4.12
C PRO A 104 10.91 3.93 5.19
N ILE A 105 11.38 3.97 6.44
CA ILE A 105 10.57 3.59 7.60
C ILE A 105 10.11 4.89 8.25
N PRO A 106 8.80 5.22 8.18
CA PRO A 106 8.33 6.48 8.71
C PRO A 106 8.63 6.67 10.20
N SER A 107 8.92 7.91 10.59
CA SER A 107 9.03 8.34 11.99
C SER A 107 10.07 7.60 12.84
N THR A 108 11.10 7.00 12.24
CA THR A 108 12.27 6.49 12.99
C THR A 108 13.42 7.49 12.92
N SER A 109 13.94 7.89 14.08
CA SER A 109 15.22 8.61 14.17
C SER A 109 16.41 7.66 14.29
N LYS A 110 16.15 6.38 14.62
CA LYS A 110 17.16 5.34 14.78
C LYS A 110 17.25 4.49 13.52
N LYS A 111 18.47 4.05 13.20
CA LYS A 111 18.73 3.04 12.17
C LYS A 111 17.90 1.78 12.49
N PRO A 112 17.12 1.25 11.54
CA PRO A 112 16.35 0.04 11.78
C PRO A 112 17.26 -1.17 11.94
N GLY A 113 16.81 -2.16 12.70
CA GLY A 113 17.41 -3.49 12.70
C GLY A 113 17.08 -4.23 11.39
N TRP A 114 17.92 -5.19 11.03
CA TRP A 114 17.76 -5.97 9.80
C TRP A 114 16.42 -6.70 9.70
N ASP A 115 15.80 -7.08 10.83
CA ASP A 115 14.50 -7.76 10.90
C ASP A 115 13.32 -6.84 10.54
N ARG A 116 13.50 -5.52 10.65
CA ARG A 116 12.49 -4.50 10.35
C ARG A 116 12.71 -3.79 9.02
N ALA A 117 13.96 -3.71 8.56
CA ALA A 117 14.29 -3.06 7.30
C ALA A 117 14.05 -3.98 6.10
N HIS A 118 13.59 -3.37 5.01
CA HIS A 118 13.30 -4.04 3.74
C HIS A 118 13.96 -3.27 2.60
N PHE A 119 14.37 -4.01 1.58
CA PHE A 119 14.79 -3.41 0.33
C PHE A 119 13.56 -3.01 -0.49
N PHE A 120 13.69 -1.90 -1.22
CA PHE A 120 12.81 -1.57 -2.32
C PHE A 120 13.02 -2.63 -3.41
N PRO A 121 11.95 -3.22 -3.97
CA PRO A 121 12.06 -4.35 -4.89
C PRO A 121 12.41 -3.87 -6.30
N PHE A 122 13.59 -3.25 -6.45
CA PHE A 122 14.11 -2.73 -7.72
C PHE A 122 14.30 -3.86 -8.75
N THR A 123 14.65 -5.04 -8.26
CA THR A 123 14.76 -6.26 -9.06
C THR A 123 13.96 -7.38 -8.38
N GLN A 124 13.59 -8.42 -9.13
CA GLN A 124 12.77 -9.51 -8.60
C GLN A 124 13.44 -10.23 -7.43
N SER A 125 14.77 -10.42 -7.45
CA SER A 125 15.50 -11.05 -6.34
C SER A 125 15.51 -10.24 -5.05
N LEU A 126 15.14 -8.96 -5.06
CA LEU A 126 15.00 -8.13 -3.86
C LEU A 126 13.60 -8.26 -3.22
N ILE A 127 12.66 -8.99 -3.83
CA ILE A 127 11.37 -9.29 -3.22
C ILE A 127 11.58 -10.35 -2.13
N HIS A 128 11.25 -9.99 -0.89
CA HIS A 128 11.45 -10.89 0.25
C HIS A 128 10.41 -10.70 1.36
N TRP A 129 10.23 -11.76 2.13
CA TRP A 129 9.34 -11.83 3.28
C TRP A 129 9.98 -11.23 4.53
N ASP A 130 9.15 -11.01 5.57
CA ASP A 130 9.69 -10.71 6.90
C ASP A 130 10.44 -11.93 7.45
N ALA A 131 11.52 -11.67 8.16
CA ALA A 131 12.29 -12.72 8.80
C ALA A 131 12.91 -12.21 10.09
N ARG A 132 13.16 -13.15 11.01
CA ARG A 132 13.85 -12.87 12.27
C ARG A 132 14.73 -14.02 12.68
N LYS A 133 15.72 -13.73 13.52
CA LYS A 133 16.55 -14.75 14.17
C LYS A 133 15.94 -15.14 15.52
N ARG A 134 15.62 -16.41 15.71
CA ARG A 134 15.16 -16.99 16.98
C ARG A 134 15.91 -18.28 17.27
N GLY A 135 16.49 -18.40 18.46
CA GLY A 135 17.26 -19.61 18.83
C GLY A 135 18.37 -19.95 17.85
N GLY A 136 19.04 -18.93 17.28
CA GLY A 136 20.09 -19.12 16.27
C GLY A 136 19.60 -19.37 14.84
N LYS A 137 18.32 -19.69 14.63
CA LYS A 137 17.74 -19.98 13.31
C LYS A 137 17.00 -18.79 12.72
N ILE A 138 17.03 -18.67 11.39
CA ILE A 138 16.21 -17.71 10.65
C ILE A 138 14.82 -18.31 10.47
N LEU A 139 13.80 -17.54 10.82
CA LEU A 139 12.39 -17.90 10.65
C LEU A 139 11.73 -16.84 9.79
N VAL A 140 11.10 -17.27 8.70
CA VAL A 140 10.24 -16.41 7.89
C VAL A 140 8.87 -16.34 8.53
N GLU A 141 8.36 -15.12 8.69
CA GLU A 141 7.11 -14.85 9.38
C GLU A 141 6.33 -13.72 8.71
N ARG A 142 5.15 -13.42 9.25
CA ARG A 142 4.29 -12.32 8.81
C ARG A 142 4.09 -11.35 9.97
N LYS A 143 5.05 -10.45 10.18
CA LYS A 143 5.01 -9.46 11.27
C LYS A 143 4.55 -8.10 10.75
N TYR A 144 5.07 -7.68 9.61
CA TYR A 144 4.72 -6.45 8.90
C TYR A 144 3.83 -6.77 7.69
N LEU A 145 4.06 -7.90 7.01
CA LEU A 145 3.24 -8.43 5.92
C LEU A 145 2.04 -9.22 6.51
N ARG A 146 1.07 -8.53 7.10
CA ARG A 146 0.03 -9.14 7.96
C ARG A 146 -1.21 -9.66 7.23
N GLY A 147 -1.39 -9.35 5.95
CA GLY A 147 -2.53 -9.83 5.15
C GLY A 147 -3.23 -8.76 4.31
N GLY A 148 -2.90 -7.47 4.46
CA GLY A 148 -3.45 -6.42 3.60
C GLY A 148 -3.10 -6.65 2.12
N GLY A 149 -1.86 -7.06 1.83
CA GLY A 149 -1.46 -7.43 0.46
C GLY A 149 -2.02 -8.77 0.03
N ALA A 150 -2.35 -9.66 0.98
CA ALA A 150 -3.01 -10.93 0.70
C ALA A 150 -4.44 -10.74 0.20
N LEU A 151 -5.21 -9.82 0.80
CA LEU A 151 -6.53 -9.43 0.29
C LEU A 151 -6.43 -8.88 -1.13
N VAL A 152 -5.51 -7.93 -1.36
CA VAL A 152 -5.32 -7.29 -2.67
C VAL A 152 -4.96 -8.32 -3.72
N TYR A 153 -4.03 -9.22 -3.41
CA TYR A 153 -3.66 -10.33 -4.26
C TYR A 153 -4.87 -11.26 -4.55
N HIS A 154 -5.68 -11.57 -3.54
CA HIS A 154 -6.88 -12.40 -3.70
C HIS A 154 -7.88 -11.77 -4.69
N ILE A 155 -8.14 -10.47 -4.56
CA ILE A 155 -9.05 -9.70 -5.42
C ILE A 155 -8.58 -9.69 -6.87
N LEU A 156 -7.29 -9.44 -7.11
CA LEU A 156 -6.69 -9.41 -8.44
C LEU A 156 -6.72 -10.79 -9.09
N ARG A 157 -6.42 -11.84 -8.33
CA ARG A 157 -6.36 -13.22 -8.82
C ARG A 157 -7.74 -13.79 -9.18
N LYS A 158 -8.77 -13.36 -8.45
CA LYS A 158 -10.18 -13.74 -8.68
C LYS A 158 -10.94 -12.70 -9.50
N ASP A 159 -10.23 -11.93 -10.32
CA ASP A 159 -10.87 -11.01 -11.25
C ASP A 159 -11.69 -11.78 -12.30
N ASN A 160 -12.99 -11.48 -12.36
CA ASN A 160 -13.92 -12.10 -13.32
C ASN A 160 -13.72 -11.54 -14.73
N ASN A 161 -13.10 -10.37 -14.87
CA ASN A 161 -12.71 -9.82 -16.16
C ASN A 161 -11.40 -10.48 -16.62
N THR A 162 -11.52 -11.51 -17.46
CA THR A 162 -10.38 -12.31 -17.94
C THR A 162 -9.40 -11.48 -18.78
N GLU A 163 -9.87 -10.47 -19.50
CA GLU A 163 -9.03 -9.55 -20.27
C GLU A 163 -8.19 -8.66 -19.35
N ARG A 164 -8.81 -8.04 -18.34
CA ARG A 164 -8.11 -7.24 -17.33
C ARG A 164 -7.12 -8.07 -16.51
N LEU A 165 -7.48 -9.32 -16.17
CA LEU A 165 -6.59 -10.26 -15.51
C LEU A 165 -5.36 -10.59 -16.38
N ALA A 166 -5.56 -10.86 -17.67
CA ALA A 166 -4.46 -11.13 -18.60
C ALA A 166 -3.53 -9.92 -18.74
N ARG A 167 -4.10 -8.70 -18.87
CA ARG A 167 -3.36 -7.44 -18.89
C ARG A 167 -2.56 -7.21 -17.60
N SER A 168 -3.16 -7.49 -16.44
CA SER A 168 -2.48 -7.41 -15.15
C SER A 168 -1.30 -8.38 -15.06
N ARG A 169 -1.47 -9.64 -15.50
CA ARG A 169 -0.38 -10.63 -15.55
C ARG A 169 0.78 -10.17 -16.43
N ALA A 170 0.46 -9.71 -17.65
CA ALA A 170 1.47 -9.19 -18.58
C ALA A 170 2.20 -7.96 -18.00
N GLY A 171 1.45 -7.06 -17.37
CA GLY A 171 1.96 -5.88 -16.68
C GLY A 171 2.95 -6.22 -15.56
N PHE A 172 2.60 -7.17 -14.69
CA PHE A 172 3.51 -7.62 -13.62
C PHE A 172 4.78 -8.26 -14.19
N LEU A 173 4.68 -9.13 -15.20
CA LEU A 173 5.86 -9.70 -15.88
C LEU A 173 6.78 -8.60 -16.44
N ALA A 174 6.19 -7.56 -17.03
CA ALA A 174 6.92 -6.43 -17.62
C ALA A 174 7.59 -5.50 -16.58
N LEU A 175 7.37 -5.68 -15.27
CA LEU A 175 8.09 -4.90 -14.26
C LEU A 175 9.57 -5.26 -14.18
N TYR A 176 9.93 -6.52 -14.43
CA TYR A 176 11.30 -7.00 -14.23
C TYR A 176 11.99 -7.50 -15.49
N ALA A 177 11.27 -7.61 -16.61
CA ALA A 177 11.77 -8.11 -17.89
C ALA A 177 13.07 -7.42 -18.35
N GLU A 178 13.17 -6.09 -18.22
CA GLU A 178 14.38 -5.35 -18.63
C GLU A 178 15.56 -5.51 -17.64
N SER A 179 15.26 -5.88 -16.39
CA SER A 179 16.25 -5.94 -15.31
C SER A 179 16.82 -7.34 -15.05
N GLU A 180 16.29 -8.37 -15.71
CA GLU A 180 16.58 -9.79 -15.44
C GLU A 180 18.09 -10.12 -15.55
N GLN A 181 18.80 -9.44 -16.44
CA GLN A 181 20.24 -9.63 -16.66
C GLN A 181 21.11 -8.51 -16.08
N SER A 182 20.50 -7.58 -15.35
CA SER A 182 21.21 -6.44 -14.75
C SER A 182 22.24 -6.88 -13.71
N ALA A 183 23.27 -6.06 -13.51
CA ALA A 183 24.29 -6.31 -12.49
C ALA A 183 23.68 -6.36 -11.08
N LEU A 184 22.68 -5.51 -10.81
CA LEU A 184 21.99 -5.49 -9.53
C LEU A 184 21.19 -6.79 -9.30
N GLU A 185 20.49 -7.31 -10.31
CA GLU A 185 19.76 -8.58 -10.18
C GLU A 185 20.72 -9.75 -9.94
N LYS A 186 21.84 -9.81 -10.66
CA LYS A 186 22.88 -10.83 -10.44
C LYS A 186 23.45 -10.77 -9.03
N LEU A 187 23.72 -9.58 -8.52
CA LEU A 187 24.17 -9.37 -7.14
C LEU A 187 23.10 -9.81 -6.13
N ALA A 188 21.88 -9.29 -6.26
CA ALA A 188 20.77 -9.58 -5.37
C ALA A 188 20.46 -11.08 -5.31
N ASN A 189 20.46 -11.76 -6.46
CA ASN A 189 20.25 -13.21 -6.56
C ASN A 189 21.40 -13.99 -5.92
N THR A 190 22.65 -13.56 -6.13
CA THR A 190 23.82 -14.22 -5.51
C THR A 190 23.76 -14.14 -3.98
N LEU A 191 23.37 -12.99 -3.43
CA LEU A 191 23.17 -12.82 -1.99
C LEU A 191 21.96 -13.61 -1.47
N LEU A 192 20.89 -13.69 -2.26
CA LEU A 192 19.70 -14.45 -1.94
C LEU A 192 19.98 -15.95 -1.81
N LYS A 193 20.90 -16.50 -2.62
CA LYS A 193 21.32 -17.92 -2.53
C LYS A 193 21.99 -18.30 -1.20
N GLN A 194 22.49 -17.33 -0.45
CA GLN A 194 23.01 -17.54 0.91
C GLN A 194 21.98 -17.28 2.01
N SER A 195 20.79 -16.82 1.62
CA SER A 195 19.72 -16.51 2.57
C SER A 195 18.80 -17.71 2.78
N TYR A 196 18.03 -17.66 3.85
CA TYR A 196 16.98 -18.65 4.10
C TYR A 196 15.90 -18.60 3.02
N VAL A 197 15.61 -19.78 2.45
CA VAL A 197 14.49 -20.05 1.56
C VAL A 197 13.74 -21.24 2.13
N SER A 198 12.41 -21.18 2.17
CA SER A 198 11.61 -22.30 2.66
C SER A 198 11.77 -23.53 1.76
N ASP A 199 12.14 -24.67 2.34
CA ASP A 199 12.34 -25.94 1.63
C ASP A 199 11.04 -26.45 0.96
N SER A 200 9.89 -26.16 1.57
CA SER A 200 8.56 -26.48 1.04
C SER A 200 7.78 -25.23 0.64
N SER A 201 6.97 -25.36 -0.41
CA SER A 201 5.92 -24.40 -0.72
C SER A 201 4.79 -24.57 0.30
N ASN A 202 4.39 -23.49 0.96
CA ASN A 202 3.28 -23.53 1.92
C ASN A 202 2.07 -22.81 1.35
N GLU A 203 0.89 -23.38 1.58
CA GLU A 203 -0.37 -22.72 1.27
C GLU A 203 -0.47 -21.40 2.03
N ASP A 204 -0.94 -20.36 1.33
CA ASP A 204 -1.13 -19.06 1.94
C ASP A 204 -2.52 -18.94 2.57
N LEU A 205 -2.64 -19.37 3.83
CA LEU A 205 -3.92 -19.41 4.53
C LEU A 205 -4.55 -18.03 4.71
N ILE A 206 -3.76 -16.96 4.85
CA ILE A 206 -4.30 -15.60 5.04
C ILE A 206 -4.96 -15.10 3.75
N GLU A 207 -4.39 -15.41 2.59
CA GLU A 207 -5.03 -15.15 1.30
C GLU A 207 -6.33 -15.96 1.16
N ALA A 208 -6.29 -17.25 1.46
CA ALA A 208 -7.45 -18.13 1.36
C ALA A 208 -8.59 -17.75 2.34
N GLU A 209 -8.25 -17.18 3.50
CA GLU A 209 -9.21 -16.68 4.49
C GLU A 209 -9.70 -15.25 4.22
N SER A 210 -9.16 -14.55 3.21
CA SER A 210 -9.61 -13.22 2.85
C SER A 210 -10.99 -13.30 2.19
N VAL A 211 -11.85 -12.32 2.46
CA VAL A 211 -13.24 -12.28 1.99
C VAL A 211 -13.36 -11.27 0.84
N LEU A 212 -13.84 -11.76 -0.30
CA LEU A 212 -14.21 -10.94 -1.46
C LEU A 212 -15.66 -10.48 -1.31
N PHE A 213 -15.89 -9.18 -1.46
CA PHE A 213 -17.22 -8.59 -1.48
C PHE A 213 -17.75 -8.41 -2.90
N ASN A 214 -16.88 -8.42 -3.91
CA ASN A 214 -17.22 -8.17 -5.31
C ASN A 214 -18.03 -6.87 -5.49
N ASP A 215 -17.60 -5.81 -4.81
CA ASP A 215 -18.20 -4.48 -4.84
C ASP A 215 -17.40 -3.53 -5.75
N GLU A 216 -17.94 -2.31 -5.95
CA GLU A 216 -17.29 -1.28 -6.77
C GLU A 216 -15.92 -0.86 -6.22
N ASP A 217 -15.69 -1.01 -4.91
CA ASP A 217 -14.38 -0.73 -4.31
C ASP A 217 -13.33 -1.74 -4.82
N GLU A 218 -13.67 -3.02 -4.96
CA GLU A 218 -12.78 -4.03 -5.53
C GLU A 218 -12.53 -3.82 -7.03
N GLU A 219 -13.52 -3.34 -7.78
CA GLU A 219 -13.34 -2.92 -9.17
C GLU A 219 -12.37 -1.73 -9.28
N LEU A 220 -12.49 -0.75 -8.39
CA LEU A 220 -11.56 0.39 -8.33
C LEU A 220 -10.12 -0.07 -8.12
N LEU A 221 -9.88 -1.06 -7.24
CA LEU A 221 -8.55 -1.64 -7.06
C LEU A 221 -8.01 -2.23 -8.36
N ARG A 222 -8.81 -3.07 -9.01
CA ARG A 222 -8.40 -3.80 -10.23
C ARG A 222 -8.08 -2.84 -11.37
N ASP A 223 -8.93 -1.83 -11.57
CA ASP A 223 -8.72 -0.79 -12.59
C ASP A 223 -7.46 0.03 -12.30
N GLY A 224 -7.28 0.46 -11.04
CA GLY A 224 -6.08 1.22 -10.68
C GLY A 224 -4.79 0.40 -10.83
N VAL A 225 -4.80 -0.89 -10.48
CA VAL A 225 -3.63 -1.78 -10.65
C VAL A 225 -3.29 -1.98 -12.12
N VAL A 226 -4.27 -2.27 -12.98
CA VAL A 226 -3.99 -2.49 -14.41
C VAL A 226 -3.48 -1.21 -15.07
N ASN A 227 -4.07 -0.05 -14.76
CA ASN A 227 -3.63 1.24 -15.30
C ASN A 227 -2.17 1.53 -14.92
N ILE A 228 -1.82 1.40 -13.64
CA ILE A 228 -0.43 1.58 -13.17
C ILE A 228 0.54 0.65 -13.90
N LEU A 229 0.17 -0.61 -14.10
CA LEU A 229 1.04 -1.61 -14.73
C LEU A 229 1.32 -1.33 -16.20
N GLU A 230 0.36 -0.75 -16.92
CA GLU A 230 0.41 -0.54 -18.37
C GLU A 230 1.15 0.71 -18.82
N HIS A 231 1.56 1.57 -17.89
CA HIS A 231 2.43 2.71 -18.16
C HIS A 231 3.86 2.28 -18.49
N HIS A 232 4.04 1.51 -19.56
CA HIS A 232 5.33 1.00 -20.03
C HIS A 232 6.30 2.10 -20.47
N GLU A 233 5.79 3.30 -20.74
CA GLU A 233 6.61 4.50 -20.97
C GLU A 233 7.34 4.98 -19.71
N LEU A 234 6.96 4.49 -18.52
CA LEU A 234 7.58 4.83 -17.25
C LEU A 234 8.50 3.71 -16.77
N SER A 235 9.52 4.10 -16.00
CA SER A 235 10.41 3.13 -15.35
C SER A 235 9.63 2.13 -14.49
N ALA A 236 10.12 0.89 -14.42
CA ALA A 236 9.58 -0.12 -13.50
C ALA A 236 9.54 0.38 -12.04
N VAL A 237 10.52 1.19 -11.64
CA VAL A 237 10.60 1.79 -10.31
C VAL A 237 9.41 2.69 -10.03
N ALA A 238 9.03 3.56 -10.97
CA ALA A 238 7.86 4.43 -10.83
C ALA A 238 6.57 3.60 -10.70
N ARG A 239 6.40 2.59 -11.55
CA ARG A 239 5.25 1.67 -11.50
C ARG A 239 5.18 0.87 -10.20
N ILE A 240 6.31 0.36 -9.69
CA ILE A 240 6.40 -0.36 -8.41
C ILE A 240 6.07 0.56 -7.23
N LYS A 241 6.59 1.79 -7.21
CA LYS A 241 6.25 2.78 -6.18
C LYS A 241 4.75 3.08 -6.18
N ALA A 242 4.18 3.30 -7.36
CA ALA A 242 2.76 3.55 -7.53
C ALA A 242 1.92 2.35 -7.07
N LEU A 243 2.28 1.11 -7.43
CA LEU A 243 1.59 -0.10 -6.95
C LEU A 243 1.59 -0.20 -5.42
N ILE A 244 2.74 0.05 -4.79
CA ILE A 244 2.88 0.00 -3.34
C ILE A 244 2.00 1.05 -2.67
N SER A 245 2.04 2.29 -3.17
CA SER A 245 1.24 3.41 -2.65
C SER A 245 -0.25 3.23 -2.92
N TRP A 246 -0.62 2.73 -4.11
CA TRP A 246 -2.00 2.48 -4.51
C TRP A 246 -2.63 1.38 -3.66
N THR A 247 -1.89 0.29 -3.43
CA THR A 247 -2.32 -0.80 -2.56
C THR A 247 -2.66 -0.27 -1.17
N ALA A 248 -1.78 0.55 -0.59
CA ALA A 248 -2.00 1.14 0.72
C ALA A 248 -3.17 2.15 0.72
N PHE A 249 -3.27 3.00 -0.29
CA PHE A 249 -4.35 3.96 -0.44
C PHE A 249 -5.72 3.26 -0.55
N TRP A 250 -5.84 2.26 -1.40
CA TRP A 250 -7.07 1.49 -1.57
C TRP A 250 -7.50 0.80 -0.27
N LEU A 251 -6.55 0.21 0.47
CA LEU A 251 -6.84 -0.40 1.78
C LEU A 251 -7.39 0.61 2.80
N LEU A 252 -6.95 1.88 2.74
CA LEU A 252 -7.51 2.96 3.56
C LEU A 252 -8.95 3.29 3.16
N LEU A 253 -9.20 3.37 1.84
CA LEU A 253 -10.53 3.64 1.31
C LEU A 253 -11.51 2.55 1.76
N ILE A 254 -11.19 1.27 1.58
CA ILE A 254 -12.11 0.20 1.99
C ILE A 254 -12.28 0.13 3.50
N GLN A 255 -11.24 0.38 4.29
CA GLN A 255 -11.36 0.40 5.74
C GLN A 255 -12.34 1.49 6.18
N HIS A 256 -12.25 2.69 5.58
CA HIS A 256 -13.15 3.79 5.87
C HIS A 256 -14.58 3.53 5.38
N ARG A 257 -14.76 3.15 4.12
CA ARG A 257 -16.07 2.95 3.49
C ARG A 257 -16.83 1.79 4.11
N ARG A 258 -16.18 0.64 4.26
CA ARG A 258 -16.81 -0.55 4.84
C ARG A 258 -17.10 -0.37 6.33
N ALA A 259 -16.28 0.37 7.09
CA ALA A 259 -16.63 0.76 8.46
C ALA A 259 -17.91 1.60 8.50
N SER A 260 -18.01 2.62 7.63
CA SER A 260 -19.17 3.52 7.57
C SER A 260 -20.43 2.76 7.16
N LYS A 261 -20.34 1.92 6.11
CA LYS A 261 -21.43 1.05 5.65
C LYS A 261 -21.88 0.06 6.74
N PHE A 262 -20.96 -0.55 7.47
CA PHE A 262 -21.27 -1.46 8.57
C PHE A 262 -22.01 -0.77 9.73
N LEU A 263 -21.76 0.52 9.92
CA LEU A 263 -22.47 1.38 10.87
C LEU A 263 -23.80 1.92 10.34
N GLY A 264 -24.16 1.66 9.08
CA GLY A 264 -25.37 2.19 8.45
C GLY A 264 -25.28 3.67 8.08
N GLN A 265 -24.06 4.19 7.87
CA GLN A 265 -23.85 5.56 7.43
C GLN A 265 -23.82 5.60 5.89
N GLU A 266 -24.63 6.46 5.28
CA GLU A 266 -24.77 6.55 3.82
C GLU A 266 -23.68 7.39 3.14
N HIS A 267 -23.11 8.36 3.86
CA HIS A 267 -22.16 9.32 3.29
C HIS A 267 -20.80 9.18 3.97
N SER A 268 -19.79 8.80 3.20
CA SER A 268 -18.41 8.68 3.68
C SER A 268 -17.47 9.31 2.66
N PHE A 269 -16.72 10.34 3.09
CA PHE A 269 -15.80 11.09 2.25
C PHE A 269 -14.62 11.62 3.08
N ILE A 270 -13.54 11.96 2.38
CA ILE A 270 -12.29 12.48 2.95
C ILE A 270 -12.11 13.92 2.49
N ILE A 271 -12.10 14.87 3.43
CA ILE A 271 -11.88 16.29 3.12
C ILE A 271 -10.37 16.57 3.07
N CYS A 272 -9.84 16.90 1.89
CA CYS A 272 -8.41 17.15 1.68
C CYS A 272 -8.08 18.66 1.68
N ASP A 273 -7.16 19.09 2.55
CA ASP A 273 -6.52 20.42 2.50
C ASP A 273 -5.30 20.33 1.56
N CYS A 274 -5.46 20.88 0.36
CA CYS A 274 -4.43 20.96 -0.67
C CYS A 274 -3.60 22.25 -0.57
N GLY A 275 -3.68 22.97 0.56
CA GLY A 275 -2.77 24.08 0.87
C GLY A 275 -3.35 25.48 0.65
N SER A 276 -4.68 25.63 0.53
CA SER A 276 -5.36 26.90 0.23
C SER A 276 -5.32 27.98 1.32
N SER A 277 -4.41 27.88 2.30
CA SER A 277 -4.30 28.77 3.47
C SER A 277 -5.55 28.92 4.35
N HIS A 278 -6.68 28.32 3.97
CA HIS A 278 -7.95 28.38 4.68
C HIS A 278 -7.93 27.52 5.95
N VAL A 279 -7.76 28.19 7.11
CA VAL A 279 -7.74 27.53 8.44
C VAL A 279 -9.02 26.72 8.71
N GLN A 280 -10.16 27.15 8.18
CA GLN A 280 -11.43 26.46 8.33
C GLN A 280 -11.47 25.10 7.63
N LEU A 281 -10.96 25.00 6.40
CA LEU A 281 -10.87 23.75 5.65
C LEU A 281 -9.94 22.76 6.37
N ARG A 282 -8.79 23.25 6.84
CA ARG A 282 -7.87 22.46 7.65
C ARG A 282 -8.55 21.87 8.90
N ARG A 283 -9.32 22.69 9.63
CA ARG A 283 -10.07 22.22 10.81
C ARG A 283 -11.15 21.21 10.43
N ALA A 284 -11.81 21.38 9.30
CA ALA A 284 -12.77 20.42 8.77
C ALA A 284 -12.09 19.07 8.47
N SER A 285 -10.95 19.10 7.79
CA SER A 285 -10.14 17.92 7.51
C SER A 285 -9.64 17.22 8.79
N GLN A 286 -9.25 17.99 9.82
CA GLN A 286 -8.90 17.43 11.14
C GLN A 286 -10.08 16.72 11.82
N ARG A 287 -11.30 17.26 11.71
CA ARG A 287 -12.51 16.62 12.26
C ARG A 287 -12.84 15.36 11.48
N CYS A 288 -12.88 15.45 10.15
CA CYS A 288 -13.07 14.32 9.25
C CYS A 288 -12.12 13.17 9.59
N PHE A 289 -10.82 13.44 9.79
CA PHE A 289 -9.86 12.41 10.21
C PHE A 289 -10.24 11.72 11.53
N LYS A 290 -10.64 12.48 12.55
CA LYS A 290 -11.07 11.92 13.84
C LYS A 290 -12.37 11.12 13.71
N ASP A 291 -13.30 11.59 12.90
CA ASP A 291 -14.59 10.93 12.68
C ASP A 291 -14.38 9.57 12.00
N ILE A 292 -13.46 9.49 11.02
CA ILE A 292 -13.07 8.23 10.40
C ILE A 292 -12.42 7.27 11.41
N GLU A 293 -11.48 7.74 12.23
CA GLU A 293 -10.87 6.92 13.28
C GLU A 293 -11.93 6.39 14.27
N ASN A 294 -12.89 7.22 14.65
CA ASN A 294 -13.99 6.84 15.53
C ASN A 294 -14.93 5.83 14.86
N ASN A 295 -15.26 6.01 13.58
CA ASN A 295 -16.09 5.07 12.82
C ASN A 295 -15.43 3.68 12.75
N ILE A 296 -14.12 3.61 12.51
CA ILE A 296 -13.39 2.33 12.50
C ILE A 296 -13.48 1.65 13.87
N LEU A 297 -13.29 2.40 14.96
CA LEU A 297 -13.40 1.87 16.33
C LEU A 297 -14.82 1.41 16.68
N ASN A 298 -15.83 2.19 16.28
CA ASN A 298 -17.23 1.89 16.52
C ASN A 298 -17.67 0.66 15.73
N ALA A 299 -17.27 0.55 14.45
CA ALA A 299 -17.53 -0.62 13.62
C ALA A 299 -16.90 -1.87 14.24
N SER A 300 -15.64 -1.77 14.69
CA SER A 300 -14.94 -2.86 15.37
C SER A 300 -15.63 -3.29 16.67
N SER A 301 -16.13 -2.33 17.45
CA SER A 301 -16.82 -2.62 18.72
C SER A 301 -18.22 -3.19 18.50
N LYS A 302 -18.92 -2.77 17.44
CA LYS A 302 -20.21 -3.35 17.04
C LYS A 302 -20.03 -4.78 16.53
N ALA A 303 -18.99 -5.05 15.75
CA ALA A 303 -18.70 -6.38 15.21
C ALA A 303 -18.20 -7.39 16.27
N SER A 304 -17.81 -6.94 17.46
CA SER A 304 -17.46 -7.85 18.55
C SER A 304 -18.68 -8.40 19.31
N GLU A 305 -19.91 -8.01 18.93
CA GLU A 305 -21.18 -8.56 19.46
C GLU A 305 -21.26 -8.57 21.00
N GLY A 306 -20.71 -7.55 21.65
CA GLY A 306 -20.68 -7.45 23.10
C GLY A 306 -19.55 -8.25 23.78
N LYS A 307 -18.78 -9.06 23.04
CA LYS A 307 -17.51 -9.62 23.52
C LYS A 307 -16.48 -8.50 23.62
N GLU A 308 -15.78 -8.42 24.75
CA GLU A 308 -14.81 -7.36 25.00
C GLU A 308 -13.54 -7.56 24.16
N LEU A 309 -13.40 -6.76 23.10
CA LEU A 309 -12.12 -6.57 22.43
C LEU A 309 -11.16 -5.82 23.35
N LYS A 310 -9.95 -6.36 23.51
CA LYS A 310 -8.88 -5.66 24.23
C LYS A 310 -8.57 -4.34 23.54
N ASP A 311 -8.35 -3.27 24.31
CA ASP A 311 -8.00 -1.94 23.77
C ASP A 311 -6.81 -1.98 22.83
N LYS A 312 -5.84 -2.86 23.08
CA LYS A 312 -4.71 -3.08 22.17
C LYS A 312 -5.17 -3.47 20.76
N GLN A 313 -6.16 -4.35 20.62
CA GLN A 313 -6.69 -4.79 19.33
C GLN A 313 -7.46 -3.67 18.61
N LYS A 314 -8.31 -2.95 19.33
CA LYS A 314 -9.01 -1.76 18.80
C LYS A 314 -8.01 -0.71 18.30
N ASN A 315 -6.98 -0.44 19.09
CA ASN A 315 -5.92 0.49 18.74
C ASN A 315 -5.10 0.01 17.54
N MET A 316 -4.89 -1.29 17.35
CA MET A 316 -4.21 -1.81 16.15
C MET A 316 -5.05 -1.59 14.88
N LEU A 317 -6.37 -1.81 14.92
CA LEU A 317 -7.26 -1.56 13.78
C LEU A 317 -7.27 -0.08 13.38
N ARG A 318 -7.48 0.81 14.37
CA ARG A 318 -7.39 2.27 14.15
C ARG A 318 -6.01 2.69 13.64
N SER A 319 -4.94 2.11 14.19
CA SER A 319 -3.58 2.53 13.85
C SER A 319 -3.14 2.11 12.46
N PHE A 320 -3.75 1.07 11.88
CA PHE A 320 -3.48 0.72 10.49
C PHE A 320 -3.86 1.89 9.58
N PHE A 321 -5.03 2.51 9.82
CA PHE A 321 -5.54 3.63 9.03
C PHE A 321 -4.58 4.82 9.05
N TRP A 322 -4.38 5.45 10.22
CA TRP A 322 -3.63 6.70 10.25
C TRP A 322 -2.15 6.51 9.89
N ALA A 323 -1.55 5.38 10.23
CA ALA A 323 -0.14 5.13 9.94
C ALA A 323 0.07 4.85 8.44
N SER A 324 -0.83 4.11 7.79
CA SER A 324 -0.76 3.91 6.35
C SER A 324 -0.99 5.24 5.62
N ALA A 325 -2.00 6.02 6.03
CA ALA A 325 -2.30 7.34 5.46
C ALA A 325 -1.12 8.32 5.58
N ALA A 326 -0.45 8.35 6.72
CA ALA A 326 0.75 9.18 6.89
C ALA A 326 1.96 8.68 6.08
N THR A 327 2.07 7.37 5.85
CA THR A 327 3.20 6.81 5.07
C THR A 327 3.10 7.25 3.62
N ILE A 328 1.91 7.10 3.04
CA ILE A 328 1.65 7.44 1.64
C ILE A 328 1.36 8.93 1.43
N LYS A 329 1.65 9.80 2.41
CA LYS A 329 1.42 11.26 2.29
C LYS A 329 -0.03 11.70 2.07
N LEU A 330 -1.00 10.87 2.47
CA LEU A 330 -2.42 11.28 2.58
C LEU A 330 -2.66 12.12 3.85
N LEU A 331 -1.74 12.08 4.82
CA LEU A 331 -1.74 12.98 5.99
C LEU A 331 -0.53 13.89 5.97
N ASN A 332 -0.70 15.10 6.52
CA ASN A 332 0.35 16.12 6.58
C ASN A 332 1.56 15.70 7.45
N ALA A 333 1.37 14.82 8.43
CA ALA A 333 2.43 14.43 9.36
C ALA A 333 2.17 13.08 10.04
N TRP A 334 3.26 12.41 10.44
CA TRP A 334 3.20 11.17 11.21
C TRP A 334 2.78 11.38 12.67
N ARG A 335 3.19 12.51 13.27
CA ARG A 335 2.96 12.84 14.69
C ARG A 335 2.31 14.21 14.81
N GLY A 336 1.63 14.45 15.92
CA GLY A 336 0.99 15.72 16.22
C GLY A 336 -0.42 15.84 15.63
N ARG A 337 -0.86 17.07 15.32
CA ARG A 337 -2.17 17.33 14.73
C ARG A 337 -2.17 16.93 13.26
N ARG A 338 -3.01 15.94 12.94
CA ARG A 338 -3.12 15.36 11.60
C ARG A 338 -4.37 15.86 10.88
N HIS A 339 -4.23 16.08 9.59
CA HIS A 339 -5.33 16.34 8.65
C HIS A 339 -4.97 15.74 7.30
N PHE A 340 -5.99 15.51 6.49
CA PHE A 340 -5.80 14.98 5.15
C PHE A 340 -5.26 16.04 4.20
N THR A 341 -4.31 15.61 3.41
CA THR A 341 -3.67 16.37 2.33
C THR A 341 -3.38 15.42 1.18
N LEU A 342 -2.87 15.92 0.07
CA LEU A 342 -2.41 15.09 -1.04
C LEU A 342 -0.95 15.42 -1.33
N GLY A 343 -0.05 14.67 -0.70
CA GLY A 343 1.37 14.78 -1.02
C GLY A 343 1.67 14.28 -2.42
N LEU A 344 2.71 14.85 -3.03
CA LEU A 344 3.09 14.61 -4.43
C LEU A 344 3.11 13.12 -4.82
N GLU A 345 3.79 12.28 -4.03
CA GLU A 345 3.91 10.83 -4.31
C GLU A 345 2.54 10.13 -4.44
N LEU A 346 1.55 10.55 -3.64
CA LEU A 346 0.19 10.01 -3.74
C LEU A 346 -0.54 10.59 -4.93
N THR A 347 -0.37 11.88 -5.22
CA THR A 347 -0.94 12.53 -6.39
C THR A 347 -0.48 11.83 -7.67
N GLU A 348 0.82 11.56 -7.82
CA GLU A 348 1.38 10.79 -8.94
C GLU A 348 0.74 9.40 -9.03
N THR A 349 0.61 8.71 -7.89
CA THR A 349 -0.04 7.39 -7.82
C THR A 349 -1.51 7.44 -8.26
N LEU A 350 -2.25 8.46 -7.83
CA LEU A 350 -3.67 8.65 -8.18
C LEU A 350 -3.84 8.96 -9.67
N VAL A 351 -2.93 9.74 -10.26
CA VAL A 351 -2.90 9.99 -11.71
C VAL A 351 -2.65 8.69 -12.48
N LEU A 352 -1.66 7.89 -12.07
CA LEU A 352 -1.35 6.61 -12.71
C LEU A 352 -2.48 5.58 -12.58
N ALA A 353 -3.25 5.63 -11.49
CA ALA A 353 -4.41 4.77 -11.32
C ALA A 353 -5.61 5.24 -12.17
N ALA A 354 -5.72 6.55 -12.46
CA ALA A 354 -6.85 7.14 -13.17
C ALA A 354 -6.73 7.07 -14.70
N VAL A 355 -5.52 7.32 -15.20
CA VAL A 355 -5.28 7.61 -16.61
C VAL A 355 -4.83 6.33 -17.30
N ASN A 356 -5.45 5.99 -18.43
CA ASN A 356 -5.00 4.86 -19.24
C ASN A 356 -3.66 5.19 -19.90
N LYS A 357 -2.89 4.15 -20.28
CA LYS A 357 -1.58 4.28 -20.95
C LYS A 357 -1.55 5.38 -22.02
N SER A 358 -0.60 6.31 -21.90
CA SER A 358 -0.36 7.39 -22.89
C SER A 358 -1.60 8.23 -23.24
N SER A 359 -2.61 8.27 -22.36
CA SER A 359 -3.78 9.12 -22.51
C SER A 359 -3.70 10.29 -21.54
N GLU A 360 -4.64 11.23 -21.69
CA GLU A 360 -4.87 12.31 -20.75
C GLU A 360 -6.38 12.43 -20.50
N ILE A 361 -6.76 12.94 -19.34
CA ILE A 361 -8.15 13.22 -19.01
C ILE A 361 -8.31 14.69 -18.61
N PRO A 362 -9.48 15.32 -18.85
CA PRO A 362 -9.73 16.67 -18.37
C PRO A 362 -9.53 16.78 -16.85
N TYR A 363 -8.97 17.89 -16.38
CA TYR A 363 -8.72 18.12 -14.96
C TYR A 363 -10.00 18.01 -14.12
N GLU A 364 -11.11 18.55 -14.62
CA GLU A 364 -12.41 18.50 -13.96
C GLU A 364 -12.91 17.05 -13.85
N ALA A 365 -12.71 16.22 -14.87
CA ALA A 365 -13.03 14.80 -14.81
C ALA A 365 -12.13 14.06 -13.80
N PHE A 366 -10.86 14.43 -13.70
CA PHE A 366 -9.97 13.88 -12.69
C PHE A 366 -10.42 14.26 -11.27
N VAL A 367 -10.73 15.52 -11.00
CA VAL A 367 -11.13 15.97 -9.65
C VAL A 367 -12.53 15.46 -9.27
N ASP A 368 -13.50 15.63 -10.15
CA ASP A 368 -14.91 15.35 -9.83
C ASP A 368 -15.24 13.87 -9.97
N ASP A 369 -14.90 13.26 -11.11
CA ASP A 369 -15.37 11.91 -11.42
C ASP A 369 -14.41 10.88 -10.85
N TRP A 370 -13.09 11.11 -10.96
CA TRP A 370 -12.12 10.17 -10.41
C TRP A 370 -11.90 10.38 -8.90
N LEU A 371 -11.35 11.52 -8.47
CA LEU A 371 -10.99 11.72 -7.07
C LEU A 371 -12.22 11.76 -6.16
N PHE A 372 -13.29 12.45 -6.56
CA PHE A 372 -14.51 12.48 -5.75
C PHE A 372 -15.41 11.26 -5.99
N GLU A 373 -15.92 11.00 -7.20
CA GLU A 373 -16.90 9.90 -7.33
C GLU A 373 -16.29 8.52 -7.05
N LYS A 374 -15.08 8.23 -7.56
CA LYS A 374 -14.42 6.93 -7.32
C LYS A 374 -13.65 6.89 -6.01
N CYS A 375 -12.86 7.90 -5.66
CA CYS A 375 -12.01 7.88 -4.45
C CYS A 375 -12.64 8.57 -3.22
N LYS A 376 -13.78 9.25 -3.35
CA LYS A 376 -14.48 9.98 -2.27
C LYS A 376 -13.58 11.00 -1.57
N LEU A 377 -12.68 11.61 -2.32
CA LEU A 377 -11.85 12.73 -1.89
C LEU A 377 -12.53 14.04 -2.25
N VAL A 378 -12.81 14.87 -1.26
CA VAL A 378 -13.37 16.21 -1.45
C VAL A 378 -12.22 17.21 -1.52
N ILE A 379 -12.04 17.77 -2.72
CA ILE A 379 -11.02 18.79 -3.01
C ILE A 379 -11.68 20.07 -3.51
N GLY A 380 -12.54 19.94 -4.52
CA GLY A 380 -13.17 21.04 -5.23
C GLY A 380 -14.60 21.35 -4.83
N ARG A 381 -15.14 22.43 -5.41
CA ARG A 381 -16.46 22.98 -5.07
C ARG A 381 -17.59 21.98 -5.31
N LYS A 382 -17.59 21.32 -6.46
CA LYS A 382 -18.66 20.38 -6.85
C LYS A 382 -18.71 19.16 -5.93
N ALA A 383 -17.54 18.64 -5.54
CA ALA A 383 -17.42 17.60 -4.54
C ALA A 383 -17.95 18.06 -3.17
N ALA A 384 -17.65 19.30 -2.77
CA ALA A 384 -18.14 19.88 -1.52
C ALA A 384 -19.66 20.08 -1.52
N GLU A 385 -20.23 20.53 -2.63
CA GLU A 385 -21.67 20.67 -2.83
C GLU A 385 -22.39 19.33 -2.68
N LYS A 386 -21.94 18.30 -3.42
CA LYS A 386 -22.49 16.94 -3.34
C LYS A 386 -22.36 16.31 -1.95
N SER A 387 -21.39 16.77 -1.16
CA SER A 387 -21.15 16.30 0.21
C SER A 387 -21.88 17.13 1.28
N GLY A 388 -22.70 18.12 0.89
CA GLY A 388 -23.42 19.01 1.81
C GLY A 388 -22.53 19.99 2.57
N LEU A 389 -21.26 20.14 2.17
CA LEU A 389 -20.30 20.98 2.90
C LEU A 389 -20.55 22.48 2.65
N LEU A 390 -21.17 22.85 1.53
CA LEU A 390 -21.48 24.26 1.24
C LEU A 390 -22.54 24.87 2.16
N GLU A 391 -23.24 24.06 2.98
CA GLU A 391 -24.12 24.57 4.05
C GLU A 391 -23.32 25.21 5.19
N SER A 392 -22.05 24.82 5.34
CA SER A 392 -21.19 25.22 6.45
C SER A 392 -19.93 25.97 6.01
N PHE A 393 -19.66 26.05 4.70
CA PHE A 393 -18.47 26.65 4.12
C PHE A 393 -18.84 27.51 2.91
N ASP A 394 -18.15 28.64 2.75
CA ASP A 394 -18.22 29.42 1.53
C ASP A 394 -17.64 28.63 0.35
N SER A 395 -18.27 28.69 -0.83
CA SER A 395 -17.83 27.96 -2.02
C SER A 395 -16.42 28.33 -2.45
N SER A 396 -16.00 29.58 -2.24
CA SER A 396 -14.65 30.07 -2.57
C SER A 396 -13.54 29.29 -1.87
N VAL A 397 -13.80 28.72 -0.70
CA VAL A 397 -12.84 27.90 0.06
C VAL A 397 -12.40 26.67 -0.73
N PHE A 398 -13.37 26.02 -1.38
CA PHE A 398 -13.12 24.81 -2.17
C PHE A 398 -12.64 25.13 -3.59
N GLU A 399 -13.06 26.27 -4.17
CA GLU A 399 -12.49 26.77 -5.42
C GLU A 399 -10.99 27.09 -5.26
N ASP A 400 -10.62 27.80 -4.20
CA ASP A 400 -9.22 28.09 -3.89
C ASP A 400 -8.42 26.82 -3.63
N ASN A 401 -9.00 25.83 -2.95
CA ASN A 401 -8.36 24.54 -2.68
C ASN A 401 -8.10 23.73 -3.95
N GLU A 402 -9.08 23.69 -4.85
CA GLU A 402 -8.95 23.06 -6.15
C GLU A 402 -7.89 23.76 -7.02
N ASN A 403 -7.84 25.10 -7.00
CA ASN A 403 -6.82 25.86 -7.71
C ASN A 403 -5.41 25.59 -7.18
N HIS A 404 -5.24 25.51 -5.85
CA HIS A 404 -3.94 25.14 -5.26
C HIS A 404 -3.51 23.72 -5.64
N PHE A 405 -4.47 22.79 -5.70
CA PHE A 405 -4.18 21.43 -6.15
C PHE A 405 -3.75 21.41 -7.63
N ALA A 406 -4.42 22.16 -8.50
CA ALA A 406 -4.03 22.31 -9.91
C ALA A 406 -2.60 22.85 -10.05
N ILE A 407 -2.24 23.89 -9.29
CA ILE A 407 -0.89 24.47 -9.29
C ILE A 407 0.16 23.42 -8.87
N GLN A 408 -0.13 22.63 -7.84
CA GLN A 408 0.78 21.55 -7.41
C GLN A 408 0.96 20.48 -8.48
N MET A 409 -0.13 20.07 -9.15
CA MET A 409 -0.07 19.11 -10.24
C MET A 409 0.70 19.66 -11.45
N GLN A 410 0.50 20.93 -11.80
CA GLN A 410 1.22 21.59 -12.89
C GLN A 410 2.72 21.67 -12.58
N ALA A 411 3.09 22.06 -11.36
CA ALA A 411 4.48 22.10 -10.91
C ALA A 411 5.16 20.72 -10.93
N ALA A 412 4.38 19.65 -10.75
CA ALA A 412 4.82 18.27 -10.85
C ALA A 412 4.84 17.71 -12.29
N GLY A 413 4.38 18.50 -13.28
CA GLY A 413 4.22 18.03 -14.67
C GLY A 413 3.09 17.02 -14.86
N LEU A 414 2.18 16.87 -13.89
CA LEU A 414 1.00 16.00 -13.97
C LEU A 414 -0.20 16.68 -14.63
N LEU A 415 -0.13 18.00 -14.80
CA LEU A 415 -1.16 18.81 -15.44
C LEU A 415 -0.53 19.69 -16.54
N THR A 416 -1.11 19.62 -17.73
CA THR A 416 -0.73 20.44 -18.89
C THR A 416 -1.88 21.39 -19.25
N GLU A 417 -1.56 22.66 -19.42
CA GLU A 417 -2.51 23.67 -19.90
C GLU A 417 -2.31 23.89 -21.40
N TYR A 418 -3.31 23.53 -22.20
CA TYR A 418 -3.28 23.75 -23.66
C TYR A 418 -3.93 25.08 -24.05
N SER A 419 -4.83 25.60 -23.21
CA SER A 419 -5.47 26.91 -23.35
C SER A 419 -6.08 27.36 -22.01
N ASP A 420 -6.57 28.60 -21.94
CA ASP A 420 -7.25 29.18 -20.76
C ASP A 420 -8.41 28.32 -20.23
N ALA A 421 -8.99 27.45 -21.07
CA ALA A 421 -10.13 26.60 -20.72
C ALA A 421 -9.83 25.10 -20.80
N THR A 422 -8.61 24.68 -21.12
CA THR A 422 -8.28 23.26 -21.34
C THR A 422 -7.06 22.86 -20.53
N ARG A 423 -7.34 22.20 -19.40
CA ARG A 423 -6.34 21.61 -18.50
C ARG A 423 -6.48 20.09 -18.56
N MET A 424 -5.39 19.40 -18.87
CA MET A 424 -5.37 17.95 -19.04
C MET A 424 -4.41 17.31 -18.05
N VAL A 425 -4.87 16.25 -17.39
CA VAL A 425 -4.09 15.44 -16.44
C VAL A 425 -3.50 14.25 -17.17
N GLY A 426 -2.19 14.02 -16.98
CA GLY A 426 -1.46 12.94 -17.63
C GLY A 426 -0.17 12.59 -16.90
N THR A 427 0.60 11.68 -17.47
CA THR A 427 1.85 11.15 -16.87
C THR A 427 3.11 11.89 -17.33
N GLY A 428 2.96 13.08 -17.93
CA GLY A 428 4.06 13.82 -18.58
C GLY A 428 5.27 14.05 -17.67
N GLY A 429 5.04 14.49 -16.44
CA GLY A 429 6.09 14.76 -15.45
C GLY A 429 6.76 13.53 -14.84
N LEU A 430 6.28 12.33 -15.17
CA LEU A 430 6.82 11.07 -14.63
C LEU A 430 7.81 10.36 -15.57
N LYS A 431 7.92 10.84 -16.82
CA LYS A 431 8.76 10.27 -17.88
C LYS A 431 10.24 10.56 -17.69
#